data_AF-A0A846PNN6-F1
#
_entry.id   AF-A0A846PNN6-F1
#
_cell.length_a   1.000
_cell.length_b   1.000
_cell.length_c   1.000
_cell.angle_alpha   90.00
_cell.angle_beta   90.00
_cell.angle_gamma   90.00
#
_symmetry.space_group_name_H-M   'P 1'
#
loop_
_entity.id
_entity.type
_entity.pdbx_description
1 polymer ?
#
loop_
_entity_poly.entity_id
_entity_poly.type
_entity_poly.pdbx_seq_one_letter_code
_entity_poly.pdbx_strand_id
1 'polypeptide(L)'
;NNLRNTLKQTFSSFDVVFLDSAPGLGKEALMALQASDEVLYVANPSIPSLVDIAKCNQVINRLENKPVPIGVIVNRIRNRGYEIKNEEIRQFTELPIIGVIPEDENILAGFDRRGLITLSKKGSSSKKEFFKIAAKLVGMKYEYSFWDRVKKIFGKEKEFN
;
A
#
# COMPACT_ATOMS: atom_id res chain seq x y z
N ASN A 1 -17.95 -0.29 19.38
CA ASN A 1 -17.32 0.84 20.11
C ASN A 1 -16.30 0.47 21.21
N ASN A 2 -16.23 -0.75 21.74
CA ASN A 2 -15.21 -1.09 22.76
C ASN A 2 -13.78 -1.22 22.18
N LEU A 3 -13.62 -1.88 21.02
CA LEU A 3 -12.29 -2.12 20.43
C LEU A 3 -11.51 -0.83 20.13
N ARG A 4 -12.14 0.15 19.48
CA ARG A 4 -11.52 1.45 19.16
C ARG A 4 -10.93 2.13 20.39
N ASN A 5 -11.72 2.23 21.45
CA ASN A 5 -11.30 2.91 22.68
C ASN A 5 -10.18 2.15 23.38
N THR A 6 -10.28 0.82 23.44
CA THR A 6 -9.23 -0.04 24.00
C THR A 6 -7.92 0.13 23.24
N LEU A 7 -7.94 0.14 21.91
CA LEU A 7 -6.75 0.35 21.08
C LEU A 7 -6.15 1.74 21.31
N LYS A 8 -6.97 2.80 21.32
CA LYS A 8 -6.50 4.17 21.56
C LYS A 8 -5.87 4.35 22.94
N GLN A 9 -6.41 3.72 23.97
CA GLN A 9 -5.83 3.76 25.32
C GLN A 9 -4.53 2.96 25.41
N THR A 10 -4.56 1.72 24.91
CA THR A 10 -3.43 0.77 24.99
C THR A 10 -2.21 1.28 24.23
N PHE A 11 -2.42 1.86 23.06
CA PHE A 11 -1.35 2.33 22.18
C PHE A 11 -1.22 3.85 22.15
N SER A 12 -1.66 4.54 23.21
CA SER A 12 -1.64 6.01 23.32
C SER A 12 -0.25 6.65 23.20
N SER A 13 0.82 5.88 23.45
CA SER A 13 2.21 6.33 23.33
C SER A 13 2.80 6.19 21.91
N PHE A 14 2.04 5.67 20.95
CA PHE A 14 2.51 5.47 19.58
C PHE A 14 1.93 6.53 18.65
N ASP A 15 2.75 7.06 17.76
CA ASP A 15 2.30 8.02 16.74
C ASP A 15 1.43 7.34 15.66
N VAL A 16 1.75 6.09 15.33
CA VAL A 16 1.06 5.31 14.28
C VAL A 16 0.89 3.87 14.74
N VAL A 17 -0.32 3.34 14.56
CA VAL A 17 -0.66 1.94 14.83
C VAL A 17 -1.22 1.32 13.55
N PHE A 18 -0.54 0.30 13.01
CA PHE A 18 -1.06 -0.47 11.88
C PHE A 18 -1.96 -1.61 12.38
N LEU A 19 -3.19 -1.63 11.89
CA LEU A 19 -4.15 -2.71 12.10
C LEU A 19 -4.23 -3.55 10.83
N ASP A 20 -3.60 -4.73 10.83
CA ASP A 20 -3.71 -5.67 9.72
C ASP A 20 -5.08 -6.35 9.73
N SER A 21 -5.79 -6.26 8.61
CA SER A 21 -7.18 -6.71 8.49
C SER A 21 -7.24 -8.05 7.76
N ALA A 22 -8.20 -8.88 8.16
CA ALA A 22 -8.62 -9.99 7.32
C ALA A 22 -9.06 -9.48 5.92
N PRO A 23 -8.89 -10.27 4.85
CA PRO A 23 -9.37 -9.89 3.53
C PRO A 23 -10.91 -9.85 3.47
N GLY A 24 -11.44 -9.07 2.54
CA GLY A 24 -12.88 -8.95 2.33
C GLY A 24 -13.59 -8.14 3.41
N LEU A 25 -14.88 -8.41 3.60
CA LEU A 25 -15.79 -7.64 4.47
C LEU A 25 -16.46 -8.51 5.54
N GLY A 26 -15.72 -9.52 6.02
CA GLY A 26 -16.13 -10.35 7.15
C GLY A 26 -16.18 -9.56 8.46
N LYS A 27 -16.67 -10.22 9.53
CA LYS A 27 -16.85 -9.58 10.84
C LYS A 27 -15.55 -8.97 11.36
N GLU A 28 -14.44 -9.67 11.23
CA GLU A 28 -13.11 -9.26 11.69
C GLU A 28 -12.63 -8.02 10.93
N ALA A 29 -12.77 -8.01 9.60
CA ALA A 29 -12.40 -6.88 8.76
C ALA A 29 -13.24 -5.64 9.08
N LEU A 30 -14.55 -5.81 9.29
CA LEU A 30 -15.44 -4.71 9.69
C LEU A 30 -15.07 -4.15 11.07
N MET A 31 -14.70 -5.00 12.03
CA MET A 31 -14.26 -4.55 13.35
C MET A 31 -12.95 -3.75 13.27
N ALA A 32 -12.00 -4.18 12.43
CA ALA A 32 -10.77 -3.43 12.17
C ALA A 32 -11.05 -2.08 11.51
N LEU A 33 -11.90 -2.04 10.48
CA LEU A 33 -12.31 -0.82 9.79
C LEU A 33 -12.98 0.18 10.74
N GLN A 34 -13.96 -0.27 11.54
CA GLN A 34 -14.65 0.58 12.52
C GLN A 34 -13.74 1.09 13.65
N ALA A 35 -12.65 0.37 13.94
CA ALA A 35 -11.69 0.79 14.95
C ALA A 35 -10.67 1.80 14.42
N SER A 36 -10.43 1.84 13.11
CA SER A 36 -9.37 2.63 12.47
C SER A 36 -9.75 4.10 12.31
N ASP A 37 -8.74 4.98 12.24
CA ASP A 37 -8.90 6.39 11.87
C ASP A 37 -8.78 6.57 10.34
N GLU A 38 -7.92 5.78 9.71
CA GLU A 38 -7.61 5.82 8.28
C GLU A 38 -7.61 4.41 7.67
N VAL A 39 -7.81 4.30 6.36
CA VAL A 39 -7.74 3.05 5.60
C VAL A 39 -6.78 3.17 4.43
N LEU A 40 -5.80 2.28 4.39
CA LEU A 40 -4.87 2.10 3.29
C LEU A 40 -5.18 0.78 2.59
N TYR A 41 -5.60 0.84 1.31
CA TYR A 41 -5.90 -0.36 0.55
C TYR A 41 -4.64 -0.96 -0.07
N VAL A 42 -4.61 -2.28 -0.18
CA VAL A 42 -3.60 -3.02 -0.95
C VAL A 42 -4.32 -3.85 -2.01
N ALA A 43 -3.99 -3.62 -3.28
CA ALA A 43 -4.59 -4.31 -4.42
C ALA A 43 -3.54 -4.96 -5.30
N ASN A 44 -3.88 -6.11 -5.89
CA ASN A 44 -3.17 -6.58 -7.08
C ASN A 44 -3.67 -5.79 -8.32
N PRO A 45 -2.91 -5.72 -9.43
CA PRO A 45 -3.34 -5.06 -10.67
C PRO A 45 -4.42 -5.91 -11.40
N SER A 46 -5.58 -6.09 -10.78
CA SER A 46 -6.68 -6.91 -11.27
C SER A 46 -8.04 -6.30 -10.96
N ILE A 47 -9.01 -6.47 -11.87
CA ILE A 47 -10.36 -5.92 -11.71
C ILE A 47 -11.04 -6.44 -10.44
N PRO A 48 -10.94 -7.73 -10.06
CA PRO A 48 -11.52 -8.22 -8.81
C PRO A 48 -11.01 -7.44 -7.58
N SER A 49 -9.71 -7.14 -7.50
CA SER A 49 -9.16 -6.36 -6.39
C SER A 49 -9.72 -4.94 -6.33
N LEU A 50 -9.95 -4.30 -7.48
CA LEU A 50 -10.54 -2.95 -7.53
C LEU A 50 -12.02 -2.96 -7.12
N VAL A 51 -12.77 -3.98 -7.55
CA VAL A 51 -14.17 -4.18 -7.15
C VAL A 51 -14.29 -4.35 -5.64
N ASP A 52 -13.39 -5.10 -5.02
CA ASP A 52 -13.41 -5.29 -3.56
C ASP A 52 -13.13 -3.98 -2.82
N ILE A 53 -12.21 -3.14 -3.31
CA ILE A 53 -11.98 -1.79 -2.75
C ILE A 53 -13.25 -0.94 -2.87
N ALA A 54 -13.90 -0.92 -4.03
CA ALA A 54 -15.13 -0.14 -4.23
C ALA A 54 -16.25 -0.59 -3.27
N LYS A 55 -16.42 -1.90 -3.05
CA LYS A 55 -17.35 -2.43 -2.04
C LYS A 55 -16.97 -2.00 -0.62
N CYS A 56 -15.69 -2.02 -0.28
CA CYS A 56 -15.23 -1.55 1.02
C CYS A 56 -15.55 -0.07 1.24
N ASN A 57 -15.33 0.79 0.24
CA ASN A 57 -15.70 2.21 0.30
C ASN A 57 -17.21 2.39 0.52
N GLN A 58 -18.06 1.61 -0.17
CA GLN A 58 -19.50 1.64 0.04
C GLN A 58 -19.89 1.26 1.47
N VAL A 59 -19.20 0.30 2.09
CA VAL A 59 -19.44 -0.08 3.48
C VAL A 59 -18.96 0.99 4.44
N ILE A 60 -17.76 1.56 4.24
CA ILE A 60 -17.23 2.67 5.04
C ILE A 60 -18.24 3.83 5.08
N ASN A 61 -18.85 4.16 3.94
CA ASN A 61 -19.84 5.22 3.83
C ASN A 61 -21.10 4.99 4.68
N ARG A 62 -21.34 3.76 5.16
CA ARG A 62 -22.47 3.39 6.03
C ARG A 62 -22.10 3.26 7.51
N LEU A 63 -20.81 3.36 7.85
CA LEU A 63 -20.36 3.30 9.24
C LEU A 63 -20.64 4.62 9.95
N GLU A 64 -20.88 4.58 11.26
CA GLU A 64 -20.99 5.79 12.09
C GLU A 64 -19.63 6.47 12.24
N ASN A 65 -18.62 5.70 12.64
CA ASN A 65 -17.22 6.12 12.71
C ASN A 65 -16.53 5.74 11.41
N LYS A 66 -16.67 6.60 10.39
CA LYS A 66 -16.10 6.35 9.06
C LYS A 66 -14.59 6.60 9.09
N PRO A 67 -13.73 5.58 8.93
CA PRO A 67 -12.32 5.84 8.74
C PRO A 67 -12.11 6.51 7.38
N VAL A 68 -11.05 7.31 7.24
CA VAL A 68 -10.74 8.04 6.01
C VAL A 68 -9.94 7.15 5.05
N PRO A 69 -10.43 6.84 3.84
CA PRO A 69 -9.63 6.19 2.83
C PRO A 69 -8.48 7.09 2.37
N ILE A 70 -7.23 6.74 2.69
CA ILE A 70 -6.07 7.57 2.34
C ILE A 70 -5.50 7.22 0.96
N GLY A 71 -5.77 6.02 0.44
CA GLY A 71 -5.41 5.64 -0.92
C GLY A 71 -5.17 4.15 -1.11
N VAL A 72 -4.57 3.82 -2.26
CA VAL A 72 -4.31 2.43 -2.69
C VAL A 72 -2.81 2.22 -2.94
N ILE A 73 -2.27 1.13 -2.40
CA ILE A 73 -1.00 0.55 -2.83
C ILE A 73 -1.30 -0.52 -3.87
N VAL A 74 -0.73 -0.37 -5.06
CA VAL A 74 -0.80 -1.39 -6.11
C VAL A 74 0.39 -2.32 -5.93
N ASN A 75 0.15 -3.54 -5.47
CA ASN A 75 1.17 -4.52 -5.19
C ASN A 75 1.33 -5.51 -6.36
N ARG A 76 2.50 -6.16 -6.46
CA ARG A 76 2.78 -7.24 -7.40
C ARG A 76 2.64 -6.87 -8.89
N ILE A 77 2.96 -5.62 -9.26
CA ILE A 77 2.93 -5.22 -10.68
C ILE A 77 4.05 -5.92 -11.46
N ARG A 78 3.73 -6.50 -12.63
CA ARG A 78 4.70 -7.22 -13.48
C ARG A 78 5.08 -6.43 -14.73
N ASN A 79 4.49 -5.25 -14.92
CA ASN A 79 4.64 -4.39 -16.10
C ASN A 79 4.32 -5.13 -17.41
N ARG A 80 3.27 -5.96 -17.39
CA ARG A 80 2.78 -6.64 -18.60
C ARG A 80 1.72 -5.77 -19.27
N GLY A 81 1.67 -5.77 -20.60
CA GLY A 81 0.77 -4.88 -21.36
C GLY A 81 -0.73 -5.10 -21.13
N TYR A 82 -1.12 -6.20 -20.47
CA TYR A 82 -2.50 -6.52 -20.10
C TYR A 82 -2.84 -6.13 -18.65
N GLU A 83 -1.89 -5.61 -17.87
CA GLU A 83 -2.16 -5.13 -16.52
C GLU A 83 -2.91 -3.81 -16.56
N ILE A 84 -3.78 -3.62 -15.57
CA ILE A 84 -4.57 -2.40 -15.44
C ILE A 84 -3.65 -1.20 -15.21
N LYS A 85 -3.92 -0.12 -15.93
CA LYS A 85 -3.13 1.11 -15.82
C LYS A 85 -3.45 1.86 -14.53
N ASN A 86 -2.46 2.59 -14.02
CA ASN A 86 -2.61 3.41 -12.82
C ASN A 86 -3.75 4.44 -12.93
N GLU A 87 -3.97 4.98 -14.12
CA GLU A 87 -5.04 5.93 -14.42
C GLU A 87 -6.41 5.27 -14.26
N GLU A 88 -6.57 4.04 -14.77
CA GLU A 88 -7.80 3.25 -14.64
C GLU A 88 -8.06 2.87 -13.17
N ILE A 89 -7.02 2.52 -12.40
CA ILE A 89 -7.13 2.25 -10.96
C ILE A 89 -7.65 3.47 -10.22
N ARG A 90 -7.10 4.66 -10.49
CA ARG A 90 -7.55 5.92 -9.87
C ARG A 90 -9.00 6.24 -10.23
N GLN A 91 -9.36 6.10 -11.50
CA GLN A 91 -10.72 6.35 -11.97
C GLN A 91 -11.72 5.38 -11.35
N PHE A 92 -11.38 4.10 -11.27
CA PHE A 92 -12.28 3.08 -10.75
C PHE A 92 -12.46 3.18 -9.23
N THR A 93 -11.38 3.40 -8.49
CA THR A 93 -11.41 3.42 -7.02
C THR A 93 -11.75 4.79 -6.45
N GLU A 94 -11.63 5.86 -7.24
CA GLU A 94 -11.73 7.27 -6.82
C GLU A 94 -10.72 7.63 -5.72
N LEU A 95 -9.58 6.92 -5.67
CA LEU A 95 -8.56 7.06 -4.64
C LEU A 95 -7.19 7.39 -5.23
N PRO A 96 -6.34 8.13 -4.48
CA PRO A 96 -4.96 8.33 -4.88
C PRO A 96 -4.16 7.03 -4.75
N ILE A 97 -3.22 6.82 -5.68
CA ILE A 97 -2.22 5.75 -5.54
C ILE A 97 -1.10 6.24 -4.60
N ILE A 98 -0.90 5.52 -3.52
CA ILE A 98 0.12 5.81 -2.50
C ILE A 98 1.48 5.29 -2.95
N GLY A 99 1.51 4.11 -3.58
CA GLY A 99 2.70 3.58 -4.22
C GLY A 99 2.38 2.37 -5.09
N VAL A 100 3.37 1.97 -5.89
CA VAL A 100 3.28 0.80 -6.77
C VAL A 100 4.47 -0.09 -6.48
N ILE A 101 4.24 -1.32 -6.05
CA ILE A 101 5.27 -2.27 -5.68
C ILE A 101 5.38 -3.32 -6.79
N PRO A 102 6.56 -3.46 -7.43
CA PRO A 102 6.77 -4.51 -8.44
C PRO A 102 6.76 -5.90 -7.80
N GLU A 103 6.32 -6.89 -8.59
CA GLU A 103 6.52 -8.30 -8.26
C GLU A 103 8.01 -8.57 -8.03
N ASP A 104 8.34 -9.20 -6.92
CA ASP A 104 9.71 -9.52 -6.54
C ASP A 104 9.78 -10.91 -5.93
N GLU A 105 10.37 -11.84 -6.68
CA GLU A 105 10.53 -13.25 -6.30
C GLU A 105 11.38 -13.41 -5.02
N ASN A 106 12.23 -12.43 -4.69
CA ASN A 106 13.02 -12.47 -3.46
C ASN A 106 12.13 -12.27 -2.21
N ILE A 107 10.95 -11.64 -2.36
CA ILE A 107 9.96 -11.54 -1.28
C ILE A 107 9.39 -12.93 -0.99
N LEU A 108 9.03 -13.67 -2.04
CA LEU A 108 8.48 -15.02 -1.92
C LEU A 108 9.51 -15.99 -1.33
N ALA A 109 10.73 -16.00 -1.86
CA ALA A 109 11.84 -16.80 -1.31
C ALA A 109 12.23 -16.39 0.12
N GLY A 110 11.91 -15.14 0.48
CA GLY A 110 12.17 -14.57 1.80
C GLY A 110 11.24 -15.09 2.89
N PHE A 111 9.99 -15.37 2.52
CA PHE A 111 8.93 -15.81 3.41
C PHE A 111 9.26 -17.13 4.11
N ASP A 112 9.79 -18.10 3.35
CA ASP A 112 10.22 -19.42 3.86
C ASP A 112 11.33 -19.33 4.93
N ARG A 113 12.10 -18.24 4.92
CA ARG A 113 13.26 -18.05 5.81
C ARG A 113 12.96 -17.19 7.04
N ARG A 114 11.67 -16.87 7.30
CA ARG A 114 11.22 -16.06 8.46
C ARG A 114 11.92 -14.69 8.60
N GLY A 115 12.48 -14.17 7.51
CA GLY A 115 13.16 -12.88 7.48
C GLY A 115 12.46 -11.90 6.57
N LEU A 116 12.48 -10.61 6.94
CA LEU A 116 12.26 -9.46 6.04
C LEU A 116 13.39 -9.39 5.00
N ILE A 117 13.63 -10.46 4.25
CA ILE A 117 14.74 -10.59 3.28
C ILE A 117 14.65 -9.51 2.20
N THR A 118 13.44 -8.99 1.97
CA THR A 118 13.13 -7.83 1.13
C THR A 118 13.95 -6.58 1.51
N LEU A 119 14.27 -6.39 2.79
CA LEU A 119 15.10 -5.27 3.26
C LEU A 119 16.61 -5.58 3.22
N SER A 120 17.01 -6.84 3.13
CA SER A 120 18.43 -7.22 3.21
C SER A 120 19.19 -7.07 1.89
N LYS A 121 18.53 -7.26 0.74
CA LYS A 121 19.17 -7.17 -0.57
C LYS A 121 19.37 -5.70 -0.96
N LYS A 122 20.63 -5.27 -1.12
CA LYS A 122 20.95 -3.93 -1.64
C LYS A 122 20.37 -3.77 -3.04
N GLY A 123 19.51 -2.77 -3.23
CA GLY A 123 19.08 -2.31 -4.56
C GLY A 123 17.84 -2.96 -5.18
N SER A 124 17.05 -3.78 -4.47
CA SER A 124 15.76 -4.24 -5.04
C SER A 124 14.81 -3.07 -5.26
N SER A 125 14.07 -3.09 -6.36
CA SER A 125 13.07 -2.08 -6.71
C SER A 125 11.94 -2.04 -5.68
N SER A 126 11.45 -3.22 -5.26
CA SER A 126 10.44 -3.40 -4.21
C SER A 126 10.82 -2.69 -2.91
N LYS A 127 12.06 -2.88 -2.42
CA LYS A 127 12.57 -2.24 -1.20
C LYS A 127 12.47 -0.72 -1.27
N LYS A 128 12.87 -0.13 -2.41
CA LYS A 128 12.80 1.32 -2.61
C LYS A 128 11.36 1.82 -2.55
N GLU A 129 10.44 1.11 -3.19
CA GLU A 129 9.02 1.48 -3.18
C GLU A 129 8.41 1.37 -1.76
N PHE A 130 8.76 0.34 -0.97
CA PHE A 130 8.35 0.27 0.44
C PHE A 130 8.79 1.51 1.24
N PHE A 131 10.05 1.93 1.14
CA PHE A 131 10.52 3.11 1.87
C PHE A 131 9.92 4.42 1.35
N LYS A 132 9.62 4.53 0.05
CA LYS A 132 8.89 5.68 -0.51
C LYS A 132 7.48 5.78 0.05
N ILE A 133 6.78 4.64 0.10
CA ILE A 133 5.44 4.54 0.69
C ILE A 133 5.51 4.93 2.17
N ALA A 134 6.43 4.34 2.93
CA ALA A 134 6.61 4.67 4.35
C ALA A 134 6.86 6.18 4.54
N ALA A 135 7.80 6.77 3.80
CA ALA A 135 8.08 8.20 3.85
C ALA A 135 6.82 9.04 3.54
N LYS A 136 6.04 8.66 2.53
CA LYS A 136 4.78 9.35 2.18
C LYS A 136 3.75 9.25 3.30
N LEU A 137 3.60 8.09 3.94
CA LEU A 137 2.64 7.89 5.04
C LEU A 137 2.97 8.74 6.27
N VAL A 138 4.25 8.96 6.56
CA VAL A 138 4.70 9.80 7.70
C VAL A 138 5.00 11.26 7.31
N GLY A 139 4.66 11.68 6.09
CA GLY A 139 4.88 13.05 5.61
C GLY A 139 6.34 13.45 5.39
N MET A 140 7.25 12.47 5.29
CA MET A 140 8.67 12.67 5.05
C MET A 140 9.02 12.64 3.55
N LYS A 141 10.11 13.34 3.18
CA LYS A 141 10.68 13.21 1.83
C LYS A 141 11.56 11.97 1.77
N TYR A 142 11.34 11.12 0.76
CA TYR A 142 12.23 10.00 0.49
C TYR A 142 13.55 10.48 -0.12
N GLU A 143 14.66 10.21 0.55
CA GLU A 143 16.00 10.54 0.06
C GLU A 143 16.53 9.47 -0.90
N TYR A 144 16.79 9.88 -2.14
CA TYR A 144 17.40 9.02 -3.15
C TYR A 144 18.91 8.96 -2.96
N SER A 145 19.48 7.76 -3.11
CA SER A 145 20.93 7.62 -3.16
C SER A 145 21.52 8.34 -4.37
N PHE A 146 22.79 8.75 -4.29
CA PHE A 146 23.50 9.39 -5.42
C PHE A 146 23.38 8.57 -6.71
N TRP A 147 23.56 7.24 -6.63
CA TRP A 147 23.44 6.33 -7.77
C TRP A 147 22.03 6.26 -8.36
N ASP A 148 20.97 6.44 -7.56
CA ASP A 148 19.59 6.49 -8.05
C ASP A 148 19.32 7.76 -8.85
N ARG A 149 19.87 8.89 -8.39
CA ARG A 149 19.78 10.18 -9.11
C ARG A 149 20.50 10.11 -10.45
N VAL A 150 21.71 9.53 -10.45
CA VAL A 150 22.52 9.30 -11.65
C VAL A 150 21.78 8.39 -12.65
N LYS A 151 21.29 7.23 -12.22
CA LYS A 151 20.54 6.31 -13.10
C LYS A 151 19.29 6.94 -13.72
N LYS A 152 18.60 7.85 -13.00
CA LYS A 152 17.42 8.55 -13.52
C LYS A 152 17.77 9.54 -14.64
N ILE A 153 18.96 10.13 -14.60
CA ILE A 153 19.45 11.06 -15.64
C ILE A 153 19.87 10.26 -16.88
N PHE A 154 20.69 9.21 -16.72
CA PHE A 154 21.13 8.36 -17.82
C PHE A 154 20.02 7.48 -18.42
N GLY A 155 18.97 7.16 -17.66
CA GLY A 155 17.82 6.41 -18.15
C GLY A 155 16.86 7.21 -19.03
N LYS A 156 16.86 8.55 -18.92
CA LYS A 156 16.01 9.44 -19.76
C LYS A 156 16.51 9.58 -21.20
N GLU A 157 17.77 9.28 -21.48
CA GLU A 157 18.31 9.35 -22.86
C GLU A 157 17.81 8.23 -23.78
N LYS A 158 17.19 7.17 -23.24
CA LYS A 158 16.64 6.05 -24.04
C LYS A 158 15.20 6.23 -24.51
N GLU A 159 14.52 7.32 -24.16
CA GLU A 159 13.16 7.64 -24.65
C GLU A 159 13.17 8.63 -25.83
N PHE A 160 14.34 9.06 -26.30
CA PHE A 160 14.51 9.81 -27.55
C PHE A 160 15.45 9.03 -28.49
N ASN A 161 14.92 7.96 -29.09
CA ASN A 161 15.31 7.40 -30.38
C ASN A 161 14.23 6.44 -30.86
#